data_AF-A0AAW3F5G4-F1
#
_entry.id   AF-A0AAW3F5G4-F1
#
_cell.length_a   1.000
_cell.length_b   1.000
_cell.length_c   1.000
_cell.angle_alpha   90.00
_cell.angle_beta   90.00
_cell.angle_gamma   90.00
#
_symmetry.space_group_name_H-M   'P 1'
#
loop_
_entity.id
_entity.type
_entity.pdbx_description
1 polymer ?
#
loop_
_entity_poly.entity_id
_entity_poly.type
_entity_poly.pdbx_seq_one_letter_code
_entity_poly.pdbx_strand_id
1 'polypeptide(L)'
;MFSEILLKMESAIDSLVALIRKGYTVSNALSGGKDSTCTAILMLKAVRRAGAEVSREHFVTSADTTIENPSMHGHLQAMLDEIRDAYAVAGTPVSVHVAKPSLASQFVVATIGRGTLPRTPENGVKDGKRIRACAADWKVDPQNRLRVALERSAAAGGSGEVVTILGNRFDESGSRAAAMTARSENALRPVRNAAGLLTFSPIAEWSTDCVWAMLSLFADDAYRPFPSPISAASIRRLSDLYRAGNEGTCGVILGEGGARAACGSRFGCAFCCVSGERDRSMESMVKEPEHQHLEGLNRFRNYLVAVQWDLGRRELVGRKLSDAGYLAVKPDVLSYRERLRLLQYLLTLDVLEVERAERHEGALATGEIPDTPENRALCDVQFEMITPAQLVAIDFYLSMHHYAPHAFPALSVWFDVHRLGRRYHVPVLAPLPKTDIPHHGWFYVGAYDAEAPADGLRDYTAEQWNRYLHPGRPSRYARTKGGEQVVYFEEGDQVEVDNEAACAFVTCSFDAGWSVKAQQHAGMESARFWLNEGILRLPAGMAGRYQEMAKRGQYFAHLAERFNLTPAELDRFLVERAISNSEHLTMLNLAPVDLLSQAA
;
A
#
# COMPACT_ATOMS: atom_id res chain seq x y z
N MET A 1 -37.87 7.88 -14.34
CA MET A 1 -36.52 7.50 -13.88
C MET A 1 -36.50 6.07 -13.33
N PHE A 2 -37.28 5.73 -12.30
CA PHE A 2 -37.26 4.37 -11.70
C PHE A 2 -37.69 3.22 -12.65
N SER A 3 -38.69 3.42 -13.52
CA SER A 3 -39.06 2.38 -14.51
C SER A 3 -37.99 2.15 -15.58
N GLU A 4 -37.22 3.19 -15.92
CA GLU A 4 -36.16 3.10 -16.93
C GLU A 4 -34.93 2.37 -16.39
N ILE A 5 -34.56 2.62 -15.13
CA ILE A 5 -33.41 1.94 -14.52
C ILE A 5 -33.68 0.45 -14.35
N LEU A 6 -34.92 0.03 -14.07
CA LEU A 6 -35.30 -1.39 -14.04
C LEU A 6 -35.06 -2.09 -15.39
N LEU A 7 -35.41 -1.44 -16.51
CA LEU A 7 -35.14 -1.98 -17.86
C LEU A 7 -33.62 -2.09 -18.14
N LYS A 8 -32.85 -1.08 -17.73
CA LYS A 8 -31.38 -1.10 -17.85
C LYS A 8 -30.76 -2.21 -16.99
N MET A 9 -31.27 -2.43 -15.77
CA MET A 9 -30.84 -3.50 -14.88
C MET A 9 -31.10 -4.87 -15.51
N GLU A 10 -32.32 -5.11 -16.00
CA GLU A 10 -32.68 -6.39 -16.64
C GLU A 10 -31.82 -6.67 -17.88
N SER A 11 -31.58 -5.67 -18.74
CA SER A 11 -30.69 -5.82 -19.90
C SER A 11 -29.26 -6.24 -19.51
N ALA A 12 -28.71 -5.62 -18.46
CA ALA A 12 -27.39 -5.96 -17.94
C ALA A 12 -27.36 -7.37 -17.32
N ILE A 13 -28.38 -7.73 -16.53
CA ILE A 13 -28.50 -9.05 -15.89
C ILE A 13 -28.63 -10.14 -16.96
N ASP A 14 -29.46 -9.94 -17.98
CA ASP A 14 -29.68 -10.93 -19.04
C ASP A 14 -28.41 -11.17 -19.86
N SER A 15 -27.64 -10.11 -20.13
CA SER A 15 -26.32 -10.23 -20.78
C SER A 15 -25.34 -11.06 -19.93
N LEU A 16 -25.32 -10.84 -18.60
CA LEU A 16 -24.49 -11.62 -17.67
C LEU A 16 -24.95 -13.08 -17.56
N VAL A 17 -26.27 -13.33 -17.49
CA VAL A 17 -26.83 -14.69 -17.48
C VAL A 17 -26.48 -15.43 -18.77
N ALA A 18 -26.54 -14.76 -19.92
CA ALA A 18 -26.15 -15.35 -21.20
C ALA A 18 -24.67 -15.76 -21.23
N LEU A 19 -23.78 -15.02 -20.56
CA LEU A 19 -22.37 -15.41 -20.40
C LEU A 19 -22.23 -16.64 -19.50
N ILE A 20 -22.88 -16.63 -18.33
CA ILE A 20 -22.81 -17.77 -17.40
C ILE A 20 -23.34 -19.04 -18.06
N ARG A 21 -24.45 -18.95 -18.81
CA ARG A 21 -25.03 -20.08 -19.56
C ARG A 21 -24.15 -20.61 -20.69
N LYS A 22 -23.24 -19.80 -21.21
CA LYS A 22 -22.21 -20.23 -22.17
C LYS A 22 -21.00 -20.90 -21.49
N GLY A 23 -21.02 -21.03 -20.16
CA GLY A 23 -19.96 -21.66 -19.38
C GLY A 23 -18.85 -20.70 -18.94
N TYR A 24 -18.99 -19.38 -19.12
CA TYR A 24 -17.99 -18.42 -18.64
C TYR A 24 -18.06 -18.26 -17.12
N THR A 25 -16.90 -18.14 -16.50
CA THR A 25 -16.79 -17.65 -15.12
C THR A 25 -16.81 -16.13 -15.14
N VAL A 26 -17.67 -15.50 -14.35
CA VAL A 26 -17.67 -14.05 -14.16
C VAL A 26 -16.88 -13.66 -12.91
N SER A 27 -16.12 -12.56 -13.01
CA SER A 27 -15.31 -12.02 -11.90
C SER A 27 -15.53 -10.51 -11.77
N ASN A 28 -16.12 -10.03 -10.68
CA ASN A 28 -16.29 -8.59 -10.45
C ASN A 28 -15.17 -8.04 -9.57
N ALA A 29 -14.63 -6.87 -9.93
CA ALA A 29 -13.69 -6.13 -9.10
C ALA A 29 -14.44 -5.10 -8.24
N LEU A 30 -14.74 -5.46 -6.99
CA LEU A 30 -15.45 -4.63 -6.03
C LEU A 30 -14.46 -3.71 -5.30
N SER A 31 -14.63 -2.39 -5.44
CA SER A 31 -13.80 -1.39 -4.75
C SER A 31 -14.53 -0.66 -3.63
N GLY A 32 -15.82 -0.94 -3.45
CA GLY A 32 -16.69 -0.23 -2.52
C GLY A 32 -17.09 1.17 -2.98
N GLY A 33 -16.80 1.52 -4.23
CA GLY A 33 -17.35 2.71 -4.88
C GLY A 33 -18.66 2.40 -5.60
N LYS A 34 -19.46 3.45 -5.85
CA LYS A 34 -20.81 3.36 -6.45
C LYS A 34 -20.92 2.47 -7.69
N ASP A 35 -20.00 2.62 -8.65
CA ASP A 35 -20.08 1.92 -9.93
C ASP A 35 -19.73 0.42 -9.76
N SER A 36 -18.73 0.11 -8.92
CA SER A 36 -18.36 -1.27 -8.60
C SER A 36 -19.46 -2.00 -7.83
N THR A 37 -20.11 -1.34 -6.87
CA THR A 37 -21.23 -1.88 -6.11
C THR A 37 -22.43 -2.18 -7.02
N CYS A 38 -22.77 -1.29 -7.95
CA CYS A 38 -23.81 -1.56 -8.95
C CYS A 38 -23.50 -2.82 -9.78
N THR A 39 -22.30 -2.92 -10.33
CA THR A 39 -21.93 -4.08 -11.15
C THR A 39 -21.86 -5.38 -10.36
N ALA A 40 -21.47 -5.33 -9.07
CA ALA A 40 -21.53 -6.48 -8.18
C ALA A 40 -22.98 -6.93 -7.98
N ILE A 41 -23.91 -6.04 -7.63
CA ILE A 41 -25.34 -6.40 -7.46
C ILE A 41 -25.90 -7.07 -8.74
N LEU A 42 -25.61 -6.50 -9.92
CA LEU A 42 -26.06 -7.05 -11.20
C LEU A 42 -25.48 -8.45 -11.47
N MET A 43 -24.17 -8.63 -11.26
CA MET A 43 -23.49 -9.93 -11.43
C MET A 43 -24.04 -10.97 -10.45
N LEU A 44 -24.17 -10.63 -9.18
CA LEU A 44 -24.64 -11.53 -8.13
C LEU A 44 -26.10 -11.97 -8.37
N LYS A 45 -26.93 -11.06 -8.91
CA LYS A 45 -28.28 -11.42 -9.39
C LYS A 45 -28.24 -12.35 -10.59
N ALA A 46 -27.36 -12.10 -11.57
CA ALA A 46 -27.21 -12.95 -12.74
C ALA A 46 -26.76 -14.37 -12.36
N VAL A 47 -25.80 -14.51 -11.44
CA VAL A 47 -25.37 -15.80 -10.89
C VAL A 47 -26.55 -16.57 -10.28
N ARG A 48 -27.35 -15.91 -9.44
CA ARG A 48 -28.54 -16.54 -8.84
C ARG A 48 -29.60 -16.91 -9.88
N ARG A 49 -29.77 -16.09 -10.93
CA ARG A 49 -30.75 -16.33 -12.01
C ARG A 49 -30.30 -17.45 -12.96
N ALA A 50 -28.99 -17.64 -13.16
CA ALA A 50 -28.45 -18.71 -13.98
C ALA A 50 -28.66 -20.10 -13.33
N GLY A 51 -28.71 -20.16 -12.00
CA GLY A 51 -28.93 -21.39 -11.23
C GLY A 51 -27.64 -22.18 -11.00
N ALA A 52 -27.60 -22.94 -9.89
CA ALA A 52 -26.42 -23.68 -9.46
C ALA A 52 -26.03 -24.84 -10.40
N GLU A 53 -26.94 -25.30 -11.26
CA GLU A 53 -26.65 -26.37 -12.24
C GLU A 53 -25.71 -25.91 -13.36
N VAL A 54 -25.73 -24.61 -13.67
CA VAL A 54 -24.92 -24.01 -14.75
C VAL A 54 -23.82 -23.12 -14.19
N SER A 55 -24.04 -22.54 -13.01
CA SER A 55 -23.09 -21.74 -12.27
C SER A 55 -22.03 -22.64 -11.63
N ARG A 56 -20.77 -22.52 -12.06
CA ARG A 56 -19.66 -23.35 -11.56
C ARG A 56 -18.85 -22.69 -10.46
N GLU A 57 -18.11 -21.64 -10.81
CA GLU A 57 -17.26 -20.86 -9.92
C GLU A 57 -17.23 -19.42 -10.43
N HIS A 58 -17.47 -18.47 -9.54
CA HIS A 58 -17.50 -17.03 -9.80
C HIS A 58 -16.78 -16.27 -8.69
N PHE A 59 -16.26 -15.10 -9.03
CA PHE A 59 -15.37 -14.38 -8.13
C PHE A 59 -15.85 -12.96 -7.85
N VAL A 60 -15.82 -12.57 -6.59
CA VAL A 60 -15.76 -11.16 -6.19
C VAL A 60 -14.33 -10.90 -5.74
N THR A 61 -13.65 -10.03 -6.46
CA THR A 61 -12.26 -9.67 -6.20
C THR A 61 -12.17 -8.25 -5.69
N SER A 62 -11.23 -7.98 -4.79
CA SER A 62 -10.92 -6.63 -4.34
C SER A 62 -9.41 -6.42 -4.23
N ALA A 63 -8.98 -5.18 -4.03
CA ALA A 63 -7.59 -4.85 -3.74
C ALA A 63 -7.51 -4.01 -2.47
N ASP A 64 -6.67 -4.46 -1.55
CA ASP A 64 -6.31 -3.73 -0.34
C ASP A 64 -4.88 -3.22 -0.51
N THR A 65 -4.72 -1.90 -0.62
CA THR A 65 -3.41 -1.25 -0.75
C THR A 65 -2.67 -1.10 0.58
N THR A 66 -3.23 -1.59 1.69
CA THR A 66 -2.74 -1.46 3.07
C THR A 66 -2.73 -0.03 3.63
N ILE A 67 -3.19 0.93 2.83
CA ILE A 67 -3.28 2.35 3.21
C ILE A 67 -4.57 2.98 2.66
N GLU A 68 -5.62 2.20 2.46
CA GLU A 68 -6.93 2.74 2.03
C GLU A 68 -7.45 3.74 3.06
N ASN A 69 -8.37 4.63 2.66
CA ASN A 69 -9.08 5.46 3.64
C ASN A 69 -9.83 4.54 4.62
N PRO A 70 -9.57 4.60 5.95
CA PRO A 70 -10.17 3.70 6.95
C PRO A 70 -11.70 3.58 6.85
N SER A 71 -12.43 4.68 6.69
CA SER A 71 -13.89 4.64 6.58
C SER A 71 -14.36 3.93 5.30
N MET A 72 -13.67 4.14 4.18
CA MET A 72 -13.95 3.42 2.92
C MET A 72 -13.54 1.95 3.01
N HIS A 73 -12.44 1.65 3.71
CA HIS A 73 -11.95 0.30 3.90
C HIS A 73 -12.93 -0.53 4.75
N GLY A 74 -13.37 0.00 5.89
CA GLY A 74 -14.37 -0.66 6.74
C GLY A 74 -15.68 -0.91 6.00
N HIS A 75 -16.14 0.05 5.19
CA HIS A 75 -17.32 -0.15 4.33
C HIS A 75 -17.13 -1.28 3.30
N LEU A 76 -15.97 -1.31 2.64
CA LEU A 76 -15.65 -2.36 1.68
C LEU A 76 -15.57 -3.74 2.35
N GLN A 77 -14.91 -3.86 3.52
CA GLN A 77 -14.84 -5.13 4.25
C GLN A 77 -16.23 -5.62 4.65
N ALA A 78 -17.08 -4.74 5.20
CA ALA A 78 -18.46 -5.10 5.54
C ALA A 78 -19.24 -5.67 4.33
N MET A 79 -19.12 -5.05 3.16
CA MET A 79 -19.76 -5.59 1.94
C MET A 79 -19.16 -6.93 1.48
N LEU A 80 -17.85 -7.10 1.58
CA LEU A 80 -17.19 -8.35 1.22
C LEU A 80 -17.61 -9.49 2.15
N ASP A 81 -17.78 -9.21 3.44
CA ASP A 81 -18.24 -10.16 4.45
C ASP A 81 -19.72 -10.53 4.23
N GLU A 82 -20.59 -9.54 4.00
CA GLU A 82 -22.00 -9.77 3.62
C GLU A 82 -22.13 -10.72 2.41
N ILE A 83 -21.31 -10.51 1.38
CA ILE A 83 -21.28 -11.38 0.20
C ILE A 83 -20.77 -12.78 0.55
N ARG A 84 -19.69 -12.88 1.34
CA ARG A 84 -19.09 -14.17 1.73
C ARG A 84 -20.08 -15.01 2.53
N ASP A 85 -20.72 -14.43 3.53
CA ASP A 85 -21.64 -15.12 4.42
C ASP A 85 -22.91 -15.56 3.67
N ALA A 86 -23.49 -14.68 2.86
CA ALA A 86 -24.69 -14.99 2.10
C ALA A 86 -24.51 -16.18 1.15
N TYR A 87 -23.35 -16.29 0.49
CA TYR A 87 -23.09 -17.36 -0.47
C TYR A 87 -22.51 -18.63 0.13
N ALA A 88 -21.82 -18.54 1.27
CA ALA A 88 -21.50 -19.70 2.08
C ALA A 88 -22.78 -20.42 2.55
N VAL A 89 -23.76 -19.67 3.05
CA VAL A 89 -25.06 -20.22 3.51
C VAL A 89 -25.89 -20.79 2.35
N ALA A 90 -25.90 -20.11 1.19
CA ALA A 90 -26.71 -20.51 0.05
C ALA A 90 -26.09 -21.64 -0.81
N GLY A 91 -24.84 -22.05 -0.53
CA GLY A 91 -24.11 -23.02 -1.35
C GLY A 91 -23.94 -22.59 -2.81
N THR A 92 -23.99 -21.28 -3.08
CA THR A 92 -23.80 -20.74 -4.44
C THR A 92 -22.30 -20.57 -4.67
N PRO A 93 -21.77 -20.90 -5.86
CA PRO A 93 -20.33 -20.90 -6.06
C PRO A 93 -19.78 -19.51 -6.38
N VAL A 94 -19.85 -18.63 -5.40
CA VAL A 94 -19.24 -17.30 -5.40
C VAL A 94 -18.20 -17.27 -4.29
N SER A 95 -16.95 -16.97 -4.63
CA SER A 95 -15.88 -16.80 -3.64
C SER A 95 -15.34 -15.37 -3.66
N VAL A 96 -14.97 -14.87 -2.48
CA VAL A 96 -14.49 -13.51 -2.26
C VAL A 96 -12.98 -13.54 -2.04
N HIS A 97 -12.23 -12.76 -2.83
CA HIS A 97 -10.76 -12.74 -2.79
C HIS A 97 -10.21 -11.32 -2.72
N VAL A 98 -9.26 -11.05 -1.82
CA VAL A 98 -8.64 -9.72 -1.67
C VAL A 98 -7.16 -9.80 -2.01
N ALA A 99 -6.75 -9.08 -3.05
CA ALA A 99 -5.35 -8.97 -3.42
C ALA A 99 -4.64 -7.91 -2.55
N LYS A 100 -3.43 -8.23 -2.09
CA LYS A 100 -2.56 -7.31 -1.33
C LYS A 100 -1.18 -7.18 -2.00
N PRO A 101 -0.55 -5.99 -1.97
CA PRO A 101 0.84 -5.85 -2.39
C PRO A 101 1.77 -6.67 -1.48
N SER A 102 2.92 -7.05 -2.05
CA SER A 102 3.98 -7.71 -1.29
C SER A 102 4.43 -6.84 -0.12
N LEU A 103 4.88 -7.45 0.97
CA LEU A 103 5.30 -6.74 2.18
C LEU A 103 6.34 -5.66 1.86
N ALA A 104 7.35 -5.99 1.04
CA ALA A 104 8.35 -5.02 0.61
C ALA A 104 7.78 -3.81 -0.16
N SER A 105 6.71 -4.01 -0.94
CA SER A 105 6.09 -2.97 -1.77
C SER A 105 5.09 -2.09 -1.01
N GLN A 106 4.54 -2.54 0.11
CA GLN A 106 3.63 -1.76 0.95
C GLN A 106 4.25 -0.41 1.34
N PHE A 107 3.44 0.65 1.41
CA PHE A 107 3.94 2.02 1.61
C PHE A 107 4.86 2.13 2.82
N VAL A 108 4.44 1.62 3.98
CA VAL A 108 5.21 1.77 5.22
C VAL A 108 6.57 1.08 5.12
N VAL A 109 6.64 -0.13 4.57
CA VAL A 109 7.92 -0.82 4.37
C VAL A 109 8.75 -0.17 3.26
N ALA A 110 8.15 0.31 2.18
CA ALA A 110 8.86 0.94 1.07
C ALA A 110 9.41 2.33 1.43
N THR A 111 8.60 3.15 2.10
CA THR A 111 8.90 4.55 2.42
C THR A 111 9.65 4.68 3.73
N ILE A 112 9.17 4.05 4.80
CA ILE A 112 9.81 4.11 6.13
C ILE A 112 10.96 3.11 6.19
N GLY A 113 10.70 1.87 5.80
CA GLY A 113 11.73 0.83 5.73
C GLY A 113 12.78 1.13 4.66
N ARG A 114 12.44 1.26 3.38
CA ARG A 114 13.44 1.45 2.31
C ARG A 114 13.72 2.90 1.95
N GLY A 115 13.18 3.91 2.63
CA GLY A 115 13.41 5.33 2.31
C GLY A 115 12.80 5.83 0.99
N THR A 116 11.90 5.06 0.37
CA THR A 116 11.33 5.43 -0.93
C THR A 116 10.40 6.64 -0.80
N LEU A 117 10.70 7.67 -1.58
CA LEU A 117 9.77 8.55 -2.29
C LEU A 117 8.25 8.36 -2.10
N PRO A 118 7.50 9.08 -1.24
CA PRO A 118 6.06 9.18 -1.43
C PRO A 118 5.74 9.64 -2.86
N ARG A 119 4.72 9.04 -3.48
CA ARG A 119 4.36 9.34 -4.87
C ARG A 119 3.51 10.62 -4.93
N THR A 120 3.99 11.62 -5.65
CA THR A 120 3.33 12.92 -5.84
C THR A 120 3.05 13.13 -7.34
N PRO A 121 2.23 14.13 -7.73
CA PRO A 121 2.01 14.43 -9.14
C PRO A 121 3.31 14.77 -9.91
N GLU A 122 4.32 15.29 -9.22
CA GLU A 122 5.57 15.78 -9.80
C GLU A 122 6.59 14.67 -10.02
N ASN A 123 6.75 13.74 -9.07
CA ASN A 123 7.67 12.61 -9.20
C ASN A 123 7.04 11.40 -9.91
N GLY A 124 5.75 11.47 -10.23
CA GLY A 124 5.00 10.49 -11.01
C GLY A 124 4.89 10.85 -12.48
N VAL A 125 5.88 11.46 -13.12
CA VAL A 125 5.85 11.77 -14.57
C VAL A 125 6.95 10.98 -15.28
N LYS A 126 6.56 10.24 -16.32
CA LYS A 126 7.50 9.57 -17.24
C LYS A 126 7.10 9.92 -18.67
N ASP A 127 8.06 10.39 -19.47
CA ASP A 127 7.88 10.79 -20.88
C ASP A 127 6.72 11.80 -21.07
N GLY A 128 6.63 12.78 -20.16
CA GLY A 128 5.57 13.81 -20.16
C GLY A 128 4.18 13.31 -19.72
N LYS A 129 4.03 12.02 -19.39
CA LYS A 129 2.77 11.42 -18.93
C LYS A 129 2.81 11.15 -17.43
N ARG A 130 1.74 11.55 -16.72
CA ARG A 130 1.56 11.19 -15.31
C ARG A 130 1.35 9.68 -15.18
N ILE A 131 2.35 8.99 -14.64
CA ILE A 131 2.30 7.59 -14.25
C ILE A 131 1.89 7.46 -12.79
N ARG A 132 0.82 6.72 -12.53
CA ARG A 132 0.42 6.35 -11.17
C ARG A 132 1.10 5.04 -10.80
N ALA A 133 2.42 5.09 -10.56
CA ALA A 133 3.19 3.89 -10.21
C ALA A 133 2.61 3.17 -8.98
N CYS A 134 2.11 3.91 -7.98
CA CYS A 134 1.41 3.32 -6.83
C CYS A 134 0.17 2.49 -7.23
N ALA A 135 -0.55 2.89 -8.28
CA ALA A 135 -1.68 2.09 -8.76
C ALA A 135 -1.21 0.80 -9.43
N ALA A 136 -0.08 0.83 -10.14
CA ALA A 136 0.54 -0.38 -10.69
C ALA A 136 1.00 -1.31 -9.58
N ASP A 137 1.87 -0.81 -8.69
CA ASP A 137 2.54 -1.58 -7.63
C ASP A 137 1.55 -2.16 -6.61
N TRP A 138 0.50 -1.40 -6.26
CA TRP A 138 -0.39 -1.76 -5.13
C TRP A 138 -1.78 -2.25 -5.53
N LYS A 139 -2.26 -1.97 -6.75
CA LYS A 139 -3.59 -2.45 -7.20
C LYS A 139 -3.47 -3.40 -8.39
N VAL A 140 -2.85 -2.97 -9.49
CA VAL A 140 -2.85 -3.73 -10.76
C VAL A 140 -2.02 -5.01 -10.65
N ASP A 141 -0.78 -4.93 -10.17
CA ASP A 141 0.10 -6.10 -10.12
C ASP A 141 -0.40 -7.17 -9.14
N PRO A 142 -0.85 -6.83 -7.91
CA PRO A 142 -1.46 -7.81 -7.01
C PRO A 142 -2.73 -8.44 -7.60
N GLN A 143 -3.63 -7.65 -8.19
CA GLN A 143 -4.83 -8.18 -8.82
C GLN A 143 -4.52 -9.09 -10.01
N ASN A 144 -3.48 -8.79 -10.79
CA ASN A 144 -3.06 -9.65 -11.90
C ASN A 144 -2.54 -10.99 -11.41
N ARG A 145 -1.76 -11.03 -10.32
CA ARG A 145 -1.31 -12.30 -9.72
C ARG A 145 -2.50 -13.12 -9.20
N LEU A 146 -3.42 -12.48 -8.49
CA LEU A 146 -4.64 -13.11 -8.01
C LEU A 146 -5.47 -13.64 -9.18
N ARG A 147 -5.70 -12.84 -10.22
CA ARG A 147 -6.43 -13.24 -11.43
C ARG A 147 -5.83 -14.48 -12.07
N VAL A 148 -4.50 -14.55 -12.25
CA VAL A 148 -3.83 -15.73 -12.81
C VAL A 148 -4.07 -16.97 -11.95
N ALA A 149 -4.08 -16.85 -10.62
CA ALA A 149 -4.40 -17.96 -9.73
C ALA A 149 -5.88 -18.41 -9.87
N LEU A 150 -6.81 -17.45 -9.94
CA LEU A 150 -8.24 -17.72 -10.10
C LEU A 150 -8.57 -18.32 -11.48
N GLU A 151 -7.91 -17.87 -12.55
CA GLU A 151 -8.05 -18.47 -13.89
C GLU A 151 -7.58 -19.92 -13.92
N ARG A 152 -6.48 -20.23 -13.21
CA ARG A 152 -6.03 -21.63 -13.06
C ARG A 152 -7.03 -22.47 -12.28
N SER A 153 -7.62 -21.92 -11.21
CA SER A 153 -8.68 -22.58 -10.44
C SER A 153 -9.90 -22.87 -11.32
N ALA A 154 -10.40 -21.86 -12.02
CA ALA A 154 -11.56 -21.98 -12.90
C ALA A 154 -11.32 -22.99 -14.03
N ALA A 155 -10.13 -22.98 -14.64
CA ALA A 155 -9.75 -23.95 -15.67
C ALA A 155 -9.69 -25.39 -15.12
N ALA A 156 -9.17 -25.59 -13.90
CA ALA A 156 -9.16 -26.90 -13.24
C ALA A 156 -10.59 -27.40 -12.91
N GLY A 157 -11.51 -26.48 -12.59
CA GLY A 157 -12.95 -26.74 -12.46
C GLY A 157 -13.69 -26.95 -13.80
N GLY A 158 -12.96 -26.96 -14.91
CA GLY A 158 -13.47 -27.13 -16.27
C GLY A 158 -14.31 -25.96 -16.79
N SER A 159 -14.32 -24.82 -16.11
CA SER A 159 -15.04 -23.62 -16.51
C SER A 159 -14.45 -23.04 -17.79
N GLY A 160 -15.26 -22.28 -18.54
CA GLY A 160 -14.76 -21.43 -19.62
C GLY A 160 -13.88 -20.30 -19.10
N GLU A 161 -13.41 -19.43 -20.00
CA GLU A 161 -12.57 -18.29 -19.65
C GLU A 161 -13.23 -17.38 -18.59
N VAL A 162 -12.39 -16.69 -17.81
CA VAL A 162 -12.86 -15.71 -16.83
C VAL A 162 -13.17 -14.38 -17.55
N VAL A 163 -14.38 -13.87 -17.38
CA VAL A 163 -14.82 -12.55 -17.85
C VAL A 163 -14.76 -11.57 -16.68
N THR A 164 -13.87 -10.58 -16.78
CA THR A 164 -13.74 -9.52 -15.77
C THR A 164 -14.83 -8.47 -15.94
N ILE A 165 -15.70 -8.30 -14.94
CA ILE A 165 -16.78 -7.32 -14.91
C ILE A 165 -16.25 -6.00 -14.37
N LEU A 166 -16.40 -4.93 -15.16
CA LEU A 166 -15.88 -3.59 -14.86
C LEU A 166 -17.01 -2.58 -14.70
N GLY A 167 -16.87 -1.69 -13.70
CA GLY A 167 -17.77 -0.55 -13.47
C GLY A 167 -17.44 0.69 -14.31
N ASN A 168 -16.92 0.52 -15.53
CA ASN A 168 -16.54 1.65 -16.39
C ASN A 168 -17.77 2.27 -17.07
N ARG A 169 -17.78 3.60 -17.23
CA ARG A 169 -18.85 4.35 -17.91
C ARG A 169 -18.30 5.44 -18.82
N PHE A 170 -18.90 5.63 -20.00
CA PHE A 170 -18.52 6.70 -20.92
C PHE A 170 -18.78 8.10 -20.32
N ASP A 171 -19.79 8.23 -19.47
CA ASP A 171 -20.18 9.45 -18.76
C ASP A 171 -19.22 9.83 -17.59
N GLU A 172 -18.16 9.06 -17.32
CA GLU A 172 -17.31 9.32 -16.14
C GLU A 172 -16.29 10.46 -16.34
N SER A 173 -15.70 10.57 -17.54
CA SER A 173 -14.82 11.68 -17.95
C SER A 173 -14.42 11.54 -19.42
N GLY A 174 -14.09 12.63 -20.11
CA GLY A 174 -13.65 12.57 -21.51
C GLY A 174 -12.42 11.68 -21.75
N SER A 175 -11.44 11.67 -20.83
CA SER A 175 -10.27 10.79 -20.93
C SER A 175 -10.61 9.32 -20.75
N ARG A 176 -11.56 8.99 -19.86
CA ARG A 176 -12.06 7.61 -19.72
C ARG A 176 -12.89 7.19 -20.92
N ALA A 177 -13.73 8.07 -21.47
CA ALA A 177 -14.50 7.80 -22.68
C ALA A 177 -13.57 7.44 -23.85
N ALA A 178 -12.53 8.25 -24.10
CA ALA A 178 -11.53 7.96 -25.13
C ALA A 178 -10.83 6.62 -24.92
N ALA A 179 -10.45 6.29 -23.67
CA ALA A 179 -9.81 5.03 -23.33
C ALA A 179 -10.74 3.81 -23.50
N MET A 180 -12.03 3.95 -23.16
CA MET A 180 -13.04 2.91 -23.36
C MET A 180 -13.30 2.67 -24.86
N THR A 181 -13.42 3.75 -25.66
CA THR A 181 -13.59 3.66 -27.11
C THR A 181 -12.40 2.96 -27.76
N ALA A 182 -11.17 3.28 -27.36
CA ALA A 182 -9.97 2.61 -27.85
C ALA A 182 -9.94 1.10 -27.54
N ARG A 183 -10.55 0.69 -26.42
CA ARG A 183 -10.72 -0.74 -26.03
C ARG A 183 -11.97 -1.39 -26.60
N SER A 184 -12.79 -0.63 -27.37
CA SER A 184 -14.08 -1.07 -27.89
C SER A 184 -15.02 -1.60 -26.79
N GLU A 185 -14.96 -1.05 -25.57
CA GLU A 185 -15.81 -1.49 -24.46
C GLU A 185 -17.31 -1.42 -24.80
N ASN A 186 -18.09 -2.37 -24.29
CA ASN A 186 -19.48 -2.54 -24.68
C ASN A 186 -20.36 -3.02 -23.51
N ALA A 187 -21.63 -2.57 -23.49
CA ALA A 187 -22.62 -2.90 -22.45
C ALA A 187 -23.35 -4.22 -22.67
N LEU A 188 -23.30 -4.82 -23.86
CA LEU A 188 -24.05 -6.01 -24.25
C LEU A 188 -23.18 -7.26 -24.48
N ARG A 189 -21.89 -7.08 -24.79
CA ARG A 189 -20.96 -8.20 -25.03
C ARG A 189 -19.58 -7.96 -24.44
N PRO A 190 -18.87 -9.02 -24.00
CA PRO A 190 -17.50 -8.92 -23.56
C PRO A 190 -16.58 -8.60 -24.74
N VAL A 191 -15.45 -7.96 -24.44
CA VAL A 191 -14.38 -7.64 -25.39
C VAL A 191 -13.05 -8.14 -24.88
N ARG A 192 -12.17 -8.55 -25.81
CA ARG A 192 -10.80 -8.92 -25.47
C ARG A 192 -9.92 -7.69 -25.44
N ASN A 193 -9.19 -7.52 -24.35
CA ASN A 193 -8.17 -6.47 -24.26
C ASN A 193 -6.89 -6.89 -25.02
N ALA A 194 -5.89 -6.00 -25.05
CA ALA A 194 -4.62 -6.24 -25.73
C ALA A 194 -3.83 -7.45 -25.18
N ALA A 195 -4.11 -7.88 -23.95
CA ALA A 195 -3.51 -9.07 -23.34
C ALA A 195 -4.34 -10.34 -23.58
N GLY A 196 -5.39 -10.27 -24.41
CA GLY A 196 -6.28 -11.39 -24.73
C GLY A 196 -7.37 -11.67 -23.69
N LEU A 197 -7.44 -10.91 -22.59
CA LEU A 197 -8.36 -11.15 -21.48
C LEU A 197 -9.75 -10.60 -21.78
N LEU A 198 -10.80 -11.34 -21.39
CA LEU A 198 -12.18 -10.91 -21.55
C LEU A 198 -12.59 -9.92 -20.47
N THR A 199 -13.07 -8.76 -20.90
CA THR A 199 -13.62 -7.70 -20.04
C THR A 199 -15.04 -7.37 -20.46
N PHE A 200 -15.91 -7.08 -19.51
CA PHE A 200 -17.29 -6.71 -19.77
C PHE A 200 -17.74 -5.54 -18.90
N SER A 201 -18.32 -4.51 -19.52
CA SER A 201 -18.69 -3.25 -18.85
C SER A 201 -20.21 -3.07 -18.93
N PRO A 202 -21.02 -3.79 -18.13
CA PRO A 202 -22.48 -3.84 -18.27
C PRO A 202 -23.19 -2.50 -18.05
N ILE A 203 -22.51 -1.55 -17.41
CA ILE A 203 -23.02 -0.20 -17.13
C ILE A 203 -22.37 0.87 -18.02
N ALA A 204 -21.69 0.50 -19.11
CA ALA A 204 -20.90 1.43 -19.94
C ALA A 204 -21.69 2.69 -20.39
N GLU A 205 -22.98 2.53 -20.69
CA GLU A 205 -23.88 3.57 -21.18
C GLU A 205 -24.71 4.25 -20.06
N TRP A 206 -24.46 3.92 -18.79
CA TRP A 206 -25.22 4.49 -17.68
C TRP A 206 -24.70 5.88 -17.32
N SER A 207 -25.63 6.79 -17.00
CA SER A 207 -25.29 8.07 -16.40
C SER A 207 -25.02 7.92 -14.90
N THR A 208 -24.43 8.94 -14.29
CA THR A 208 -24.26 8.98 -12.82
C THR A 208 -25.61 8.90 -12.09
N ASP A 209 -26.65 9.53 -12.63
CA ASP A 209 -28.02 9.45 -12.10
C ASP A 209 -28.59 8.02 -12.19
N CYS A 210 -28.30 7.27 -13.25
CA CYS A 210 -28.73 5.87 -13.37
C CYS A 210 -28.12 4.99 -12.27
N VAL A 211 -26.82 5.16 -12.00
CA VAL A 211 -26.09 4.42 -10.96
C VAL A 211 -26.72 4.68 -9.59
N TRP A 212 -26.91 5.96 -9.25
CA TRP A 212 -27.50 6.32 -7.97
C TRP A 212 -28.98 5.94 -7.88
N ALA A 213 -29.77 6.07 -8.95
CA ALA A 213 -31.16 5.62 -8.98
C ALA A 213 -31.26 4.10 -8.71
N MET A 214 -30.33 3.30 -9.27
CA MET A 214 -30.25 1.88 -8.94
C MET A 214 -29.92 1.68 -7.46
N LEU A 215 -28.85 2.31 -6.94
CA LEU A 215 -28.45 2.12 -5.54
C LEU A 215 -29.56 2.51 -4.57
N SER A 216 -30.28 3.62 -4.82
CA SER A 216 -31.41 4.03 -3.98
C SER A 216 -32.53 2.98 -3.90
N LEU A 217 -32.74 2.18 -4.94
CA LEU A 217 -33.70 1.06 -4.89
C LEU A 217 -33.26 -0.06 -3.92
N PHE A 218 -31.96 -0.19 -3.66
CA PHE A 218 -31.41 -1.18 -2.70
C PHE A 218 -31.12 -0.57 -1.33
N ALA A 219 -31.40 0.72 -1.10
CA ALA A 219 -31.20 1.40 0.17
C ALA A 219 -32.33 1.11 1.20
N ASP A 220 -33.40 0.45 0.77
CA ASP A 220 -34.53 0.01 1.59
C ASP A 220 -35.01 -1.38 1.13
N ASP A 221 -35.08 -2.33 2.06
CA ASP A 221 -35.50 -3.70 1.77
C ASP A 221 -36.95 -3.81 1.31
N ALA A 222 -37.82 -2.84 1.63
CA ALA A 222 -39.22 -2.82 1.20
C ALA A 222 -39.37 -2.52 -0.30
N TYR A 223 -38.44 -1.78 -0.89
CA TYR A 223 -38.53 -1.30 -2.28
C TYR A 223 -37.54 -1.99 -3.23
N ARG A 224 -36.71 -2.92 -2.71
CA ARG A 224 -35.71 -3.60 -3.52
C ARG A 224 -36.34 -4.45 -4.64
N PRO A 225 -35.91 -4.32 -5.91
CA PRO A 225 -36.48 -5.07 -7.03
C PRO A 225 -36.22 -6.57 -6.95
N PHE A 226 -35.16 -6.98 -6.26
CA PHE A 226 -34.81 -8.37 -6.03
C PHE A 226 -33.90 -8.55 -4.81
N PRO A 227 -33.77 -9.76 -4.26
CA PRO A 227 -32.84 -10.04 -3.17
C PRO A 227 -31.37 -9.84 -3.57
N SER A 228 -30.63 -9.09 -2.76
CA SER A 228 -29.19 -8.85 -2.87
C SER A 228 -28.50 -9.31 -1.58
N PRO A 229 -27.27 -9.87 -1.64
CA PRO A 229 -26.48 -10.13 -0.44
C PRO A 229 -25.95 -8.84 0.19
N ILE A 230 -25.71 -7.80 -0.61
CA ILE A 230 -25.31 -6.48 -0.10
C ILE A 230 -26.52 -5.84 0.57
N SER A 231 -26.36 -5.47 1.85
CA SER A 231 -27.44 -4.99 2.71
C SER A 231 -27.85 -3.56 2.41
N ALA A 232 -29.10 -3.22 2.74
CA ALA A 232 -29.59 -1.85 2.68
C ALA A 232 -28.75 -0.89 3.56
N ALA A 233 -28.22 -1.37 4.69
CA ALA A 233 -27.33 -0.61 5.55
C ALA A 233 -26.00 -0.28 4.87
N SER A 234 -25.41 -1.23 4.14
CA SER A 234 -24.20 -1.00 3.34
C SER A 234 -24.44 0.01 2.22
N ILE A 235 -25.60 -0.03 1.55
CA ILE A 235 -25.95 0.96 0.52
C ILE A 235 -26.18 2.37 1.11
N ARG A 236 -26.82 2.48 2.27
CA ARG A 236 -26.96 3.77 2.98
C ARG A 236 -25.60 4.32 3.39
N ARG A 237 -24.75 3.48 4.01
CA ARG A 237 -23.37 3.84 4.38
C ARG A 237 -22.55 4.33 3.18
N LEU A 238 -22.68 3.68 2.02
CA LEU A 238 -22.07 4.16 0.77
C LEU A 238 -22.56 5.57 0.41
N SER A 239 -23.85 5.82 0.47
CA SER A 239 -24.44 7.14 0.20
C SER A 239 -23.91 8.20 1.18
N ASP A 240 -23.84 7.85 2.47
CA ASP A 240 -23.34 8.73 3.53
C ASP A 240 -21.85 9.04 3.35
N LEU A 241 -21.02 8.06 2.97
CA LEU A 241 -19.61 8.30 2.64
C LEU A 241 -19.45 9.30 1.48
N TYR A 242 -20.25 9.15 0.42
CA TYR A 242 -20.25 10.11 -0.71
C TYR A 242 -20.76 11.50 -0.33
N ARG A 243 -21.71 11.59 0.61
CA ARG A 243 -22.18 12.86 1.20
C ARG A 243 -21.06 13.50 2.03
N ALA A 244 -20.43 12.75 2.93
CA ALA A 244 -19.35 13.21 3.80
C ALA A 244 -18.11 13.64 2.99
N GLY A 245 -17.81 12.95 1.90
CA GLY A 245 -16.73 13.31 0.98
C GLY A 245 -17.02 14.51 0.05
N ASN A 246 -18.21 15.11 0.12
CA ASN A 246 -18.67 16.21 -0.72
C ASN A 246 -19.26 17.37 0.11
N GLU A 247 -18.63 17.71 1.23
CA GLU A 247 -19.00 18.82 2.12
C GLU A 247 -20.46 18.76 2.59
N GLY A 248 -20.95 17.54 2.86
CA GLY A 248 -22.32 17.31 3.29
C GLY A 248 -23.36 17.36 2.16
N THR A 249 -22.94 17.55 0.90
CA THR A 249 -23.85 17.69 -0.25
C THR A 249 -23.79 16.47 -1.19
N CYS A 250 -24.93 15.82 -1.40
CA CYS A 250 -25.11 14.84 -2.48
C CYS A 250 -26.52 15.01 -3.03
N GLY A 251 -26.64 15.60 -4.23
CA GLY A 251 -27.93 16.01 -4.83
C GLY A 251 -28.87 14.87 -5.26
N VAL A 252 -28.58 13.64 -4.85
CA VAL A 252 -29.41 12.44 -5.13
C VAL A 252 -30.45 12.21 -4.03
N ILE A 253 -30.14 12.57 -2.78
CA ILE A 253 -30.98 12.26 -1.61
C ILE A 253 -32.04 13.35 -1.37
N LEU A 254 -31.77 14.58 -1.79
CA LEU A 254 -32.69 15.71 -1.61
C LEU A 254 -33.61 15.82 -2.83
N GLY A 255 -34.84 15.33 -2.67
CA GLY A 255 -35.92 15.52 -3.63
C GLY A 255 -36.10 17.01 -3.98
N GLU A 256 -36.34 17.24 -5.27
CA GLU A 256 -36.83 18.48 -5.92
C GLU A 256 -36.15 19.82 -5.56
N GLY A 257 -35.43 20.38 -6.55
CA GLY A 257 -35.30 21.83 -6.73
C GLY A 257 -33.98 22.49 -6.34
N GLY A 258 -33.10 21.82 -5.59
CA GLY A 258 -31.77 22.36 -5.25
C GLY A 258 -30.73 22.16 -6.36
N ALA A 259 -29.71 23.04 -6.41
CA ALA A 259 -28.54 22.84 -7.27
C ALA A 259 -27.93 21.46 -6.99
N ARG A 260 -28.07 20.54 -7.97
CA ARG A 260 -27.58 19.16 -7.86
C ARG A 260 -26.05 19.18 -7.80
N ALA A 261 -25.47 19.17 -6.60
CA ALA A 261 -24.05 18.88 -6.45
C ALA A 261 -23.81 17.44 -6.92
N ALA A 262 -22.93 17.27 -7.90
CA ALA A 262 -22.62 15.97 -8.48
C ALA A 262 -22.06 15.03 -7.38
N CYS A 263 -22.74 13.92 -7.13
CA CYS A 263 -22.34 12.92 -6.15
C CYS A 263 -21.21 12.02 -6.72
N GLY A 264 -20.09 12.66 -7.01
CA GLY A 264 -18.94 12.12 -7.74
C GLY A 264 -17.61 12.25 -6.99
N SER A 265 -17.64 12.33 -5.65
CA SER A 265 -16.42 12.38 -4.83
C SER A 265 -15.48 11.23 -5.18
N ARG A 266 -14.18 11.52 -5.13
CA ARG A 266 -13.11 10.56 -5.39
C ARG A 266 -12.28 10.37 -4.14
N PHE A 267 -12.47 9.23 -3.50
CA PHE A 267 -11.71 8.85 -2.32
C PHE A 267 -10.30 8.36 -2.70
N GLY A 268 -9.29 8.97 -2.08
CA GLY A 268 -7.92 8.48 -2.12
C GLY A 268 -7.62 7.49 -0.99
N CYS A 269 -6.42 6.90 -1.05
CA CYS A 269 -5.78 6.25 0.09
C CYS A 269 -5.61 7.25 1.26
N ALA A 270 -5.50 6.77 2.50
CA ALA A 270 -5.43 7.55 3.74
C ALA A 270 -4.47 8.75 3.68
N PHE A 271 -3.30 8.55 3.09
CA PHE A 271 -2.31 9.62 2.88
C PHE A 271 -1.83 9.72 1.43
N CYS A 272 -2.79 9.67 0.49
CA CYS A 272 -2.52 9.83 -0.93
C CYS A 272 -1.93 11.23 -1.24
N CYS A 273 -0.67 11.28 -1.67
CA CYS A 273 -0.04 12.53 -2.13
C CYS A 273 -0.33 12.82 -3.61
N VAL A 274 -0.82 11.85 -4.38
CA VAL A 274 -1.15 12.01 -5.82
C VAL A 274 -2.35 12.95 -6.05
N SER A 275 -3.18 13.20 -5.03
CA SER A 275 -4.26 14.19 -5.07
C SER A 275 -3.74 15.64 -5.19
N GLY A 276 -2.44 15.88 -4.98
CA GLY A 276 -1.81 17.18 -5.16
C GLY A 276 -1.67 17.94 -3.86
N GLU A 277 -2.05 19.22 -3.83
CA GLU A 277 -1.87 20.05 -2.63
C GLU A 277 -2.80 19.61 -1.49
N ARG A 278 -4.05 19.23 -1.78
CA ARG A 278 -5.08 18.93 -0.77
C ARG A 278 -5.89 17.70 -1.16
N ASP A 279 -6.28 16.90 -0.17
CA ASP A 279 -7.30 15.88 -0.33
C ASP A 279 -8.65 16.43 0.13
N ARG A 280 -9.42 16.99 -0.82
CA ARG A 280 -10.71 17.63 -0.52
C ARG A 280 -11.72 16.65 0.09
N SER A 281 -11.68 15.37 -0.31
CA SER A 281 -12.60 14.37 0.21
C SER A 281 -12.31 14.09 1.68
N MET A 282 -11.04 13.88 2.02
CA MET A 282 -10.60 13.66 3.40
C MET A 282 -10.84 14.89 4.27
N GLU A 283 -10.50 16.09 3.79
CA GLU A 283 -10.74 17.36 4.50
C GLU A 283 -12.22 17.65 4.74
N SER A 284 -13.10 17.13 3.90
CA SER A 284 -14.53 17.20 4.11
C SER A 284 -14.99 16.21 5.17
N MET A 285 -14.58 14.94 5.05
CA MET A 285 -14.96 13.88 5.98
C MET A 285 -14.56 14.19 7.42
N VAL A 286 -13.34 14.68 7.65
CA VAL A 286 -12.84 14.98 9.02
C VAL A 286 -13.65 16.04 9.77
N LYS A 287 -14.52 16.80 9.08
CA LYS A 287 -15.42 17.78 9.71
C LYS A 287 -16.64 17.11 10.35
N GLU A 288 -16.92 15.85 10.01
CA GLU A 288 -18.04 15.09 10.53
C GLU A 288 -17.57 14.18 11.68
N PRO A 289 -18.31 14.11 12.82
CA PRO A 289 -17.91 13.32 13.98
C PRO A 289 -17.59 11.85 13.67
N GLU A 290 -18.35 11.24 12.76
CA GLU A 290 -18.25 9.83 12.37
C GLU A 290 -16.92 9.51 11.67
N HIS A 291 -16.25 10.53 11.13
CA HIS A 291 -15.02 10.40 10.35
C HIS A 291 -13.86 11.20 10.95
N GLN A 292 -14.02 11.75 12.16
CA GLN A 292 -13.00 12.57 12.82
C GLN A 292 -11.71 11.80 13.10
N HIS A 293 -11.77 10.47 13.26
CA HIS A 293 -10.61 9.59 13.41
C HIS A 293 -9.59 9.71 12.25
N LEU A 294 -10.01 10.22 11.09
CA LEU A 294 -9.15 10.45 9.93
C LEU A 294 -8.25 11.70 10.04
N GLU A 295 -8.47 12.59 11.02
CA GLU A 295 -7.78 13.88 11.10
C GLU A 295 -6.26 13.72 11.17
N GLY A 296 -5.78 12.79 12.00
CA GLY A 296 -4.36 12.52 12.16
C GLY A 296 -3.69 12.01 10.89
N LEU A 297 -4.39 11.15 10.14
CA LEU A 297 -3.92 10.63 8.85
C LEU A 297 -3.90 11.73 7.78
N ASN A 298 -4.91 12.60 7.75
CA ASN A 298 -4.93 13.76 6.87
C ASN A 298 -3.77 14.73 7.17
N ARG A 299 -3.46 14.93 8.47
CA ARG A 299 -2.30 15.72 8.89
C ARG A 299 -0.98 15.09 8.44
N PHE A 300 -0.83 13.78 8.61
CA PHE A 300 0.33 13.02 8.12
C PHE A 300 0.49 13.14 6.60
N ARG A 301 -0.60 13.03 5.85
CA ARG A 301 -0.62 13.25 4.40
C ARG A 301 -0.10 14.63 4.02
N ASN A 302 -0.58 15.67 4.69
CA ASN A 302 -0.19 17.06 4.41
C ASN A 302 1.28 17.32 4.77
N TYR A 303 1.77 16.69 5.83
CA TYR A 303 3.18 16.69 6.17
C TYR A 303 4.05 16.09 5.05
N LEU A 304 3.68 14.92 4.50
CA LEU A 304 4.42 14.30 3.39
C LEU A 304 4.53 15.21 2.15
N VAL A 305 3.45 15.93 1.82
CA VAL A 305 3.45 16.89 0.71
C VAL A 305 4.30 18.11 1.04
N ALA A 306 4.24 18.63 2.27
CA ALA A 306 4.99 19.82 2.67
C ALA A 306 6.51 19.60 2.61
N VAL A 307 6.98 18.42 3.00
CA VAL A 307 8.42 18.09 3.04
C VAL A 307 8.97 17.54 1.72
N GLN A 308 8.15 17.45 0.67
CA GLN A 308 8.55 16.77 -0.58
C GLN A 308 9.81 17.39 -1.22
N TRP A 309 9.98 18.72 -1.12
CA TRP A 309 11.11 19.47 -1.68
C TRP A 309 12.15 19.86 -0.63
N ASP A 310 12.05 19.34 0.59
CA ASP A 310 13.09 19.51 1.61
C ASP A 310 14.23 18.53 1.34
N LEU A 311 15.25 19.00 0.60
CA LEU A 311 16.43 18.19 0.29
C LEU A 311 17.26 17.82 1.53
N GLY A 312 17.16 18.60 2.62
CA GLY A 312 17.81 18.28 3.90
C GLY A 312 17.22 17.07 4.61
N ARG A 313 16.07 16.57 4.14
CA ARG A 313 15.46 15.31 4.61
C ARG A 313 15.81 14.13 3.70
N ARG A 314 16.78 14.30 2.81
CA ARG A 314 17.22 13.25 1.90
C ARG A 314 18.59 12.72 2.27
N GLU A 315 18.80 11.46 1.94
CA GLU A 315 20.07 10.78 2.03
C GLU A 315 20.93 11.16 0.82
N LEU A 316 22.22 11.42 1.06
CA LEU A 316 23.17 11.78 0.01
C LEU A 316 23.82 10.56 -0.63
N VAL A 317 23.92 9.45 0.11
CA VAL A 317 24.56 8.22 -0.36
C VAL A 317 23.71 7.53 -1.43
N GLY A 318 24.23 7.47 -2.65
CA GLY A 318 23.62 6.77 -3.77
C GLY A 318 23.47 5.25 -3.57
N ARG A 319 22.58 4.64 -4.37
CA ARG A 319 22.23 3.22 -4.21
C ARG A 319 22.84 2.25 -5.19
N LYS A 320 23.34 2.75 -6.31
CA LYS A 320 23.87 1.93 -7.40
C LYS A 320 25.36 2.15 -7.48
N LEU A 321 26.13 1.10 -7.22
CA LEU A 321 27.56 1.08 -7.47
C LEU A 321 27.82 1.19 -8.97
N SER A 322 28.71 2.10 -9.37
CA SER A 322 29.20 2.17 -10.74
C SER A 322 30.27 1.10 -10.98
N ASP A 323 30.50 0.75 -12.24
CA ASP A 323 31.51 -0.26 -12.61
C ASP A 323 32.93 0.15 -12.19
N ALA A 324 33.17 1.45 -11.99
CA ALA A 324 34.42 1.99 -11.46
C ALA A 324 34.51 1.97 -9.91
N GLY A 325 33.53 1.42 -9.19
CA GLY A 325 33.53 1.34 -7.73
C GLY A 325 33.13 2.64 -7.01
N TYR A 326 32.42 3.55 -7.69
CA TYR A 326 31.93 4.81 -7.11
C TYR A 326 30.42 4.80 -6.86
N LEU A 327 29.99 5.55 -5.86
CA LEU A 327 28.58 5.89 -5.59
C LEU A 327 28.34 7.38 -5.87
N ALA A 328 27.19 7.70 -6.47
CA ALA A 328 26.77 9.09 -6.64
C ALA A 328 26.46 9.71 -5.27
N VAL A 329 26.91 10.95 -5.07
CA VAL A 329 26.61 11.78 -3.89
C VAL A 329 25.58 12.83 -4.32
N LYS A 330 24.31 12.60 -3.98
CA LYS A 330 23.21 13.52 -4.28
C LYS A 330 21.98 13.20 -3.42
N PRO A 331 21.14 14.20 -3.09
CA PRO A 331 19.85 13.96 -2.44
C PRO A 331 18.98 13.02 -3.28
N ASP A 332 18.69 11.82 -2.76
CA ASP A 332 17.88 10.82 -3.48
C ASP A 332 16.65 10.41 -2.67
N VAL A 333 16.88 9.59 -1.65
CA VAL A 333 15.86 8.90 -0.85
C VAL A 333 15.65 9.58 0.50
N LEU A 334 14.62 9.23 1.26
CA LEU A 334 14.43 9.79 2.60
C LEU A 334 15.61 9.43 3.51
N SER A 335 16.10 10.42 4.26
CA SER A 335 17.15 10.23 5.25
C SER A 335 16.69 9.33 6.39
N TYR A 336 17.64 8.72 7.10
CA TYR A 336 17.36 7.88 8.26
C TYR A 336 16.48 8.58 9.30
N ARG A 337 16.81 9.84 9.61
CA ARG A 337 16.07 10.65 10.58
C ARG A 337 14.63 10.88 10.12
N GLU A 338 14.42 11.15 8.84
CA GLU A 338 13.08 11.34 8.31
C GLU A 338 12.27 10.05 8.35
N ARG A 339 12.89 8.91 8.01
CA ARG A 339 12.26 7.59 8.14
C ARG A 339 11.80 7.32 9.58
N LEU A 340 12.66 7.58 10.57
CA LEU A 340 12.26 7.44 11.98
C LEU A 340 11.12 8.37 12.39
N ARG A 341 11.09 9.63 11.91
CA ARG A 341 9.97 10.54 12.17
C ARG A 341 8.66 10.01 11.61
N LEU A 342 8.67 9.51 10.37
CA LEU A 342 7.47 8.93 9.78
C LEU A 342 6.96 7.73 10.58
N LEU A 343 7.87 6.87 11.07
CA LEU A 343 7.53 5.74 11.93
C LEU A 343 6.93 6.22 13.26
N GLN A 344 7.57 7.20 13.92
CA GLN A 344 7.10 7.81 15.14
C GLN A 344 5.68 8.38 15.00
N TYR A 345 5.40 9.05 13.88
CA TYR A 345 4.09 9.62 13.59
C TYR A 345 3.02 8.54 13.42
N LEU A 346 3.25 7.54 12.58
CA LEU A 346 2.25 6.50 12.34
C LEU A 346 2.00 5.65 13.59
N LEU A 347 3.04 5.25 14.32
CA LEU A 347 2.86 4.52 15.59
C LEU A 347 2.13 5.35 16.65
N THR A 348 2.38 6.67 16.68
CA THR A 348 1.62 7.57 17.57
C THR A 348 0.15 7.61 17.15
N LEU A 349 -0.15 7.67 15.85
CA LEU A 349 -1.52 7.67 15.35
C LEU A 349 -2.24 6.35 15.66
N ASP A 350 -1.57 5.21 15.53
CA ASP A 350 -2.12 3.89 15.86
C ASP A 350 -2.52 3.84 17.35
N VAL A 351 -1.65 4.29 18.26
CA VAL A 351 -1.99 4.34 19.70
C VAL A 351 -3.11 5.35 20.00
N LEU A 352 -3.11 6.53 19.37
CA LEU A 352 -4.18 7.50 19.56
C LEU A 352 -5.54 6.99 19.08
N GLU A 353 -5.55 6.14 18.05
CA GLU A 353 -6.76 5.48 17.56
C GLU A 353 -7.28 4.42 18.53
N VAL A 354 -6.40 3.63 19.15
CA VAL A 354 -6.77 2.72 20.24
C VAL A 354 -7.36 3.51 21.41
N GLU A 355 -6.67 4.55 21.87
CA GLU A 355 -7.17 5.38 22.97
C GLU A 355 -8.50 6.09 22.61
N ARG A 356 -8.72 6.43 21.33
CA ARG A 356 -9.99 6.99 20.86
C ARG A 356 -11.10 5.96 20.94
N ALA A 357 -10.86 4.74 20.48
CA ALA A 357 -11.80 3.63 20.53
C ALA A 357 -12.24 3.35 21.98
N GLU A 358 -11.28 3.23 22.91
CA GLU A 358 -11.54 3.03 24.35
C GLU A 358 -12.34 4.18 24.96
N ARG A 359 -12.01 5.45 24.64
CA ARG A 359 -12.78 6.61 25.11
C ARG A 359 -14.21 6.59 24.56
N HIS A 360 -14.39 6.19 23.30
CA HIS A 360 -15.71 6.13 22.65
C HIS A 360 -16.58 5.03 23.26
N GLU A 361 -16.00 3.85 23.50
CA GLU A 361 -16.63 2.75 24.25
C GLU A 361 -17.02 3.19 25.66
N GLY A 362 -16.12 3.88 26.38
CA GLY A 362 -16.41 4.42 27.70
C GLY A 362 -17.60 5.37 27.71
N ALA A 363 -17.64 6.33 26.77
CA ALA A 363 -18.76 7.27 26.63
C ALA A 363 -20.08 6.58 26.26
N LEU A 364 -20.03 5.52 25.44
CA LEU A 364 -21.20 4.70 25.12
C LEU A 364 -21.72 3.98 26.36
N ALA A 365 -20.81 3.36 27.12
CA ALA A 365 -21.14 2.60 28.32
C ALA A 365 -21.70 3.47 29.46
N THR A 366 -21.25 4.73 29.58
CA THR A 366 -21.78 5.70 30.56
C THR A 366 -23.06 6.39 30.09
N GLY A 367 -23.44 6.23 28.81
CA GLY A 367 -24.60 6.90 28.21
C GLY A 367 -24.36 8.38 27.88
N GLU A 368 -23.11 8.84 27.83
CA GLU A 368 -22.75 10.19 27.37
C GLU A 368 -23.05 10.38 25.88
N ILE A 369 -22.93 9.30 25.10
CA ILE A 369 -23.34 9.25 23.69
C ILE A 369 -24.47 8.23 23.51
N PRO A 370 -25.37 8.46 22.53
CA PRO A 370 -26.50 7.56 22.31
C PRO A 370 -26.05 6.20 21.76
N ASP A 371 -26.75 5.15 22.17
CA ASP A 371 -26.49 3.79 21.69
C ASP A 371 -27.06 3.56 20.28
N THR A 372 -26.27 3.95 19.27
CA THR A 372 -26.59 3.79 17.85
C THR A 372 -25.63 2.80 17.18
N PRO A 373 -26.01 2.15 16.06
CA PRO A 373 -25.11 1.30 15.29
C PRO A 373 -23.81 1.99 14.87
N GLU A 374 -23.87 3.28 14.57
CA GLU A 374 -22.72 4.11 14.19
C GLU A 374 -21.77 4.30 15.37
N ASN A 375 -22.31 4.59 16.57
CA ASN A 375 -21.49 4.75 17.77
C ASN A 375 -20.87 3.43 18.22
N ARG A 376 -21.60 2.30 18.12
CA ARG A 376 -21.04 0.98 18.38
C ARG A 376 -19.88 0.66 17.45
N ALA A 377 -20.01 0.97 16.16
CA ALA A 377 -18.92 0.74 15.20
C ALA A 377 -17.66 1.57 15.50
N LEU A 378 -17.83 2.76 16.10
CA LEU A 378 -16.71 3.60 16.53
C LEU A 378 -16.09 3.17 17.87
N CYS A 379 -16.69 2.23 18.60
CA CYS A 379 -16.03 1.61 19.76
C CYS A 379 -14.86 0.72 19.34
N ASP A 380 -14.84 0.24 18.10
CA ASP A 380 -13.73 -0.53 17.55
C ASP A 380 -12.60 0.38 17.04
N VAL A 381 -11.39 -0.15 16.99
CA VAL A 381 -10.23 0.49 16.36
C VAL A 381 -10.46 0.59 14.86
N GLN A 382 -10.44 1.80 14.31
CA GLN A 382 -10.75 2.04 12.89
C GLN A 382 -9.56 1.78 11.96
N PHE A 383 -8.32 1.84 12.48
CA PHE A 383 -7.13 1.56 11.70
C PHE A 383 -5.92 1.15 12.57
N GLU A 384 -5.02 0.38 11.95
CA GLU A 384 -3.65 0.12 12.39
C GLU A 384 -2.75 0.29 11.16
N MET A 385 -1.90 1.31 11.15
CA MET A 385 -1.05 1.65 10.00
C MET A 385 0.26 0.87 9.98
N ILE A 386 0.74 0.42 11.14
CA ILE A 386 1.97 -0.35 11.29
C ILE A 386 1.69 -1.65 12.05
N THR A 387 1.48 -2.74 11.31
CA THR A 387 1.36 -4.08 11.93
C THR A 387 2.71 -4.59 12.44
N PRO A 388 2.74 -5.58 13.36
CA PRO A 388 4.00 -6.16 13.84
C PRO A 388 4.90 -6.71 12.73
N ALA A 389 4.31 -7.33 11.70
CA ALA A 389 5.07 -7.85 10.56
C ALA A 389 5.68 -6.73 9.70
N GLN A 390 4.95 -5.63 9.50
CA GLN A 390 5.48 -4.43 8.85
C GLN A 390 6.58 -3.78 9.69
N LEU A 391 6.43 -3.74 11.01
CA LEU A 391 7.44 -3.20 11.93
C LEU A 391 8.75 -3.99 11.85
N VAL A 392 8.70 -5.32 11.86
CA VAL A 392 9.88 -6.18 11.67
C VAL A 392 10.54 -5.93 10.31
N ALA A 393 9.76 -5.84 9.23
CA ALA A 393 10.32 -5.51 7.92
C ALA A 393 10.93 -4.10 7.85
N ILE A 394 10.31 -3.11 8.50
CA ILE A 394 10.85 -1.74 8.62
C ILE A 394 12.16 -1.78 9.42
N ASP A 395 12.20 -2.52 10.53
CA ASP A 395 13.38 -2.69 11.37
C ASP A 395 14.55 -3.31 10.60
N PHE A 396 14.29 -4.37 9.84
CA PHE A 396 15.27 -5.02 8.97
C PHE A 396 15.94 -4.04 7.98
N TYR A 397 15.17 -3.13 7.38
CA TYR A 397 15.75 -2.12 6.48
C TYR A 397 16.40 -0.94 7.20
N LEU A 398 15.93 -0.56 8.40
CA LEU A 398 16.53 0.50 9.20
C LEU A 398 17.85 0.05 9.81
N SER A 399 17.95 -1.19 10.28
CA SER A 399 19.17 -1.78 10.86
C SER A 399 20.35 -1.88 9.91
N MET A 400 20.09 -2.03 8.61
CA MET A 400 21.13 -1.97 7.56
C MET A 400 21.52 -0.53 7.18
N HIS A 401 20.98 0.50 7.83
CA HIS A 401 21.33 1.89 7.53
C HIS A 401 22.58 2.32 8.30
N HIS A 402 23.45 3.12 7.68
CA HIS A 402 24.72 3.56 8.28
C HIS A 402 24.55 4.55 9.45
N TYR A 403 23.36 5.14 9.60
CA TYR A 403 22.98 5.99 10.73
C TYR A 403 22.15 5.26 11.79
N ALA A 404 21.99 3.93 11.70
CA ALA A 404 21.32 3.15 12.73
C ALA A 404 22.19 3.14 13.99
N PRO A 405 21.75 3.76 15.10
CA PRO A 405 22.60 3.93 16.27
C PRO A 405 22.78 2.63 17.07
N HIS A 406 21.80 1.73 16.99
CA HIS A 406 21.78 0.47 17.71
C HIS A 406 20.87 -0.55 17.03
N ALA A 407 20.92 -1.81 17.46
CA ALA A 407 20.03 -2.87 17.01
C ALA A 407 18.55 -2.52 17.30
N PHE A 408 17.63 -3.13 16.56
CA PHE A 408 16.18 -2.95 16.72
C PHE A 408 15.68 -1.49 16.67
N PRO A 409 16.18 -0.62 15.77
CA PRO A 409 15.83 0.79 15.78
C PRO A 409 14.33 1.08 15.62
N ALA A 410 13.59 0.28 14.85
CA ALA A 410 12.15 0.46 14.70
C ALA A 410 11.38 0.00 15.94
N LEU A 411 11.80 -1.12 16.55
CA LEU A 411 11.18 -1.63 17.77
C LEU A 411 11.48 -0.72 18.97
N SER A 412 12.62 -0.04 19.01
CA SER A 412 12.87 0.99 20.02
C SER A 412 11.89 2.17 19.90
N VAL A 413 11.55 2.60 18.66
CA VAL A 413 10.49 3.60 18.46
C VAL A 413 9.13 3.06 18.89
N TRP A 414 8.81 1.81 18.54
CA TRP A 414 7.58 1.16 18.98
C TRP A 414 7.49 1.09 20.50
N PHE A 415 8.56 0.70 21.18
CA PHE A 415 8.64 0.62 22.64
C PHE A 415 8.47 1.99 23.29
N ASP A 416 9.13 3.02 22.76
CA ASP A 416 8.96 4.41 23.20
C ASP A 416 7.49 4.86 23.17
N VAL A 417 6.78 4.53 22.09
CA VAL A 417 5.38 4.95 21.89
C VAL A 417 4.41 4.09 22.70
N HIS A 418 4.50 2.77 22.57
CA HIS A 418 3.53 1.82 23.12
C HIS A 418 3.78 1.48 24.60
N ARG A 419 5.03 1.50 25.07
CA ARG A 419 5.38 1.12 26.46
C ARG A 419 5.75 2.31 27.33
N LEU A 420 6.48 3.29 26.79
CA LEU A 420 6.90 4.47 27.55
C LEU A 420 5.94 5.68 27.42
N GLY A 421 4.89 5.57 26.60
CA GLY A 421 3.88 6.62 26.46
C GLY A 421 4.36 7.87 25.71
N ARG A 422 5.48 7.81 24.97
CA ARG A 422 5.92 8.94 24.15
C ARG A 422 4.95 9.16 23.00
N ARG A 423 4.66 10.43 22.69
CA ARG A 423 3.76 10.81 21.59
C ARG A 423 4.48 11.78 20.68
N TYR A 424 4.51 11.46 19.40
CA TYR A 424 5.13 12.28 18.37
C TYR A 424 4.03 12.78 17.44
N HIS A 425 3.48 13.95 17.73
CA HIS A 425 2.42 14.52 16.90
C HIS A 425 2.99 15.06 15.58
N VAL A 426 2.24 14.83 14.49
CA VAL A 426 2.60 15.33 13.16
C VAL A 426 2.58 16.86 13.17
N PRO A 427 3.69 17.54 12.83
CA PRO A 427 3.73 18.99 12.78
C PRO A 427 3.03 19.52 11.53
N VAL A 428 2.47 20.73 11.63
CA VAL A 428 1.95 21.47 10.48
C VAL A 428 3.10 22.31 9.90
N LEU A 429 3.46 22.06 8.64
CA LEU A 429 4.55 22.73 7.95
C LEU A 429 4.04 23.42 6.68
N ALA A 430 4.64 24.56 6.34
CA ALA A 430 4.45 25.17 5.04
C ALA A 430 5.23 24.39 3.97
N PRO A 431 4.67 24.17 2.76
CA PRO A 431 5.36 23.47 1.70
C PRO A 431 6.55 24.29 1.18
N LEU A 432 7.66 23.61 0.91
CA LEU A 432 8.81 24.21 0.24
C LEU A 432 8.62 24.27 -1.28
N PRO A 433 9.15 25.30 -1.95
CA PRO A 433 9.08 25.40 -3.40
C PRO A 433 9.90 24.31 -4.07
N LYS A 434 9.49 23.93 -5.29
CA LYS A 434 10.25 23.00 -6.13
C LYS A 434 11.66 23.56 -6.38
N THR A 435 12.66 22.70 -6.23
CA THR A 435 14.07 23.01 -6.45
C THR A 435 14.76 21.90 -7.23
N ASP A 436 15.85 22.23 -7.91
CA ASP A 436 16.66 21.26 -8.63
C ASP A 436 17.47 20.41 -7.66
N ILE A 437 17.63 19.13 -7.99
CA ILE A 437 18.40 18.19 -7.17
C ILE A 437 19.88 18.38 -7.52
N PRO A 438 20.73 18.87 -6.59
CA PRO A 438 22.15 19.05 -6.85
C PRO A 438 22.86 17.70 -6.98
N HIS A 439 23.80 17.61 -7.92
CA HIS A 439 24.71 16.48 -8.03
C HIS A 439 26.06 16.87 -7.44
N HIS A 440 26.39 16.36 -6.26
CA HIS A 440 27.62 16.75 -5.55
C HIS A 440 28.87 16.02 -6.07
N GLY A 441 28.71 14.88 -6.75
CA GLY A 441 29.81 14.16 -7.39
C GLY A 441 29.73 12.66 -7.18
N TRP A 442 30.87 11.99 -7.24
CA TRP A 442 31.01 10.54 -7.07
C TRP A 442 32.05 10.22 -6.00
N PHE A 443 31.69 9.37 -5.04
CA PHE A 443 32.56 8.95 -3.93
C PHE A 443 33.03 7.51 -4.12
N TYR A 444 34.33 7.26 -3.97
CA TYR A 444 34.92 5.94 -4.18
C TYR A 444 34.70 5.02 -2.98
N VAL A 445 34.21 3.80 -3.23
CA VAL A 445 34.00 2.78 -2.18
C VAL A 445 34.57 1.41 -2.56
N GLY A 446 35.09 1.23 -3.78
CA GLY A 446 35.51 -0.09 -4.27
C GLY A 446 34.34 -1.07 -4.31
N ALA A 447 34.55 -2.28 -3.78
CA ALA A 447 33.51 -3.27 -3.51
C ALA A 447 33.00 -3.20 -2.05
N TYR A 448 33.01 -2.00 -1.47
CA TYR A 448 32.86 -1.73 -0.03
C TYR A 448 34.04 -2.21 0.82
N ASP A 449 35.24 -2.19 0.22
CA ASP A 449 36.49 -2.70 0.77
C ASP A 449 37.64 -1.67 0.73
N ALA A 450 37.36 -0.44 0.32
CA ALA A 450 38.37 0.62 0.18
C ALA A 450 38.91 1.13 1.53
N GLU A 451 38.29 2.14 2.13
CA GLU A 451 38.83 2.76 3.37
C GLU A 451 38.29 2.13 4.65
N ALA A 452 37.10 1.53 4.60
CA ALA A 452 36.38 1.04 5.76
C ALA A 452 35.69 -0.30 5.44
N PRO A 453 36.45 -1.42 5.35
CA PRO A 453 35.92 -2.69 4.87
C PRO A 453 34.65 -3.16 5.59
N ALA A 454 33.72 -3.73 4.83
CA ALA A 454 32.43 -4.19 5.31
C ALA A 454 32.19 -5.69 5.03
N ASP A 455 31.66 -6.39 6.04
CA ASP A 455 31.30 -7.81 5.98
C ASP A 455 29.80 -8.04 5.66
N GLY A 456 28.98 -7.01 5.79
CA GLY A 456 27.55 -7.05 5.55
C GLY A 456 26.80 -7.93 6.55
N LEU A 457 26.04 -8.90 6.03
CA LEU A 457 25.18 -9.80 6.79
C LEU A 457 25.90 -10.99 7.43
N ARG A 458 27.24 -11.07 7.36
CA ARG A 458 27.98 -12.14 8.02
C ARG A 458 27.91 -12.01 9.55
N ASP A 459 27.63 -13.11 10.24
CA ASP A 459 27.55 -13.17 11.69
C ASP A 459 28.47 -14.28 12.24
N TYR A 460 29.62 -13.87 12.77
CA TYR A 460 30.63 -14.78 13.32
C TYR A 460 30.16 -15.50 14.59
N THR A 461 29.27 -14.88 15.37
CA THR A 461 28.74 -15.48 16.61
C THR A 461 27.74 -16.57 16.25
N ALA A 462 26.80 -16.26 15.35
CA ALA A 462 25.84 -17.24 14.85
C ALA A 462 26.54 -18.41 14.15
N GLU A 463 27.59 -18.16 13.34
CA GLU A 463 28.40 -19.22 12.71
C GLU A 463 28.95 -20.24 13.72
N GLN A 464 29.33 -19.79 14.92
CA GLN A 464 29.86 -20.64 15.98
C GLN A 464 28.75 -21.38 16.73
N TRP A 465 27.67 -20.69 17.08
CA TRP A 465 26.66 -21.18 18.02
C TRP A 465 25.44 -21.84 17.37
N ASN A 466 25.16 -21.58 16.09
CA ASN A 466 23.96 -22.09 15.41
C ASN A 466 23.85 -23.62 15.41
N ARG A 467 24.98 -24.34 15.49
CA ARG A 467 24.96 -25.81 15.61
C ARG A 467 24.30 -26.32 16.89
N TYR A 468 24.30 -25.49 17.93
CA TYR A 468 23.73 -25.81 19.24
C TYR A 468 22.36 -25.15 19.43
N LEU A 469 22.21 -23.90 18.98
CA LEU A 469 20.96 -23.16 19.09
C LEU A 469 19.89 -23.67 18.13
N HIS A 470 20.30 -24.18 16.96
CA HIS A 470 19.40 -24.67 15.92
C HIS A 470 19.87 -26.02 15.37
N PRO A 471 19.83 -27.10 16.17
CA PRO A 471 20.40 -28.40 15.80
C PRO A 471 19.70 -29.06 14.60
N GLY A 472 18.47 -28.66 14.28
CA GLY A 472 17.71 -29.17 13.13
C GLY A 472 18.03 -28.49 11.79
N ARG A 473 18.89 -27.47 11.75
CA ARG A 473 19.19 -26.74 10.51
C ARG A 473 20.24 -27.45 9.66
N PRO A 474 20.15 -27.36 8.31
CA PRO A 474 21.11 -27.99 7.42
C PRO A 474 22.51 -27.35 7.48
N SER A 475 22.61 -26.11 7.93
CA SER A 475 23.86 -25.36 8.00
C SER A 475 23.83 -24.32 9.12
N ARG A 476 25.03 -23.87 9.54
CA ARG A 476 25.21 -22.80 10.53
C ARG A 476 25.11 -21.40 9.94
N TYR A 477 25.32 -21.28 8.63
CA TYR A 477 25.32 -20.03 7.85
C TYR A 477 24.77 -20.31 6.46
N ALA A 478 24.42 -19.25 5.72
CA ALA A 478 24.01 -19.33 4.33
C ALA A 478 25.08 -18.74 3.40
N ARG A 479 24.96 -19.02 2.09
CA ARG A 479 25.80 -18.41 1.05
C ARG A 479 24.95 -17.69 0.02
N THR A 480 25.38 -16.51 -0.40
CA THR A 480 24.78 -15.84 -1.56
C THR A 480 25.12 -16.62 -2.83
N LYS A 481 24.42 -16.33 -3.95
CA LYS A 481 24.79 -16.86 -5.28
C LYS A 481 26.22 -16.48 -5.70
N GLY A 482 26.74 -15.37 -5.19
CA GLY A 482 28.13 -14.94 -5.38
C GLY A 482 29.15 -15.68 -4.51
N GLY A 483 28.71 -16.60 -3.65
CA GLY A 483 29.57 -17.43 -2.79
C GLY A 483 29.92 -16.80 -1.43
N GLU A 484 29.51 -15.56 -1.18
CA GLU A 484 29.72 -14.86 0.09
C GLU A 484 28.98 -15.54 1.23
N GLN A 485 29.63 -15.69 2.38
CA GLN A 485 29.01 -16.22 3.59
C GLN A 485 28.22 -15.10 4.29
N VAL A 486 26.98 -15.42 4.66
CA VAL A 486 26.08 -14.54 5.41
C VAL A 486 25.42 -15.34 6.52
N VAL A 487 24.77 -14.64 7.46
CA VAL A 487 23.93 -15.27 8.49
C VAL A 487 22.96 -16.29 7.87
N TYR A 488 22.57 -17.31 8.62
CA TYR A 488 21.54 -18.24 8.17
C TYR A 488 20.24 -17.46 7.86
N PHE A 489 19.55 -17.85 6.80
CA PHE A 489 18.23 -17.33 6.44
C PHE A 489 17.43 -18.40 5.72
N GLU A 490 16.11 -18.24 5.71
CA GLU A 490 15.19 -19.04 4.91
C GLU A 490 14.75 -18.27 3.66
N GLU A 491 14.50 -18.99 2.57
CA GLU A 491 14.00 -18.42 1.32
C GLU A 491 12.48 -18.54 1.22
N GLY A 492 11.85 -17.53 0.62
CA GLY A 492 10.44 -17.51 0.24
C GLY A 492 10.27 -17.02 -1.20
N ASP A 493 9.03 -16.92 -1.66
CA ASP A 493 8.72 -16.38 -2.99
C ASP A 493 8.95 -14.86 -3.03
N GLN A 494 8.70 -14.20 -1.90
CA GLN A 494 8.88 -12.76 -1.72
C GLN A 494 9.56 -12.47 -0.38
N VAL A 495 9.77 -11.19 -0.07
CA VAL A 495 10.13 -10.81 1.31
C VAL A 495 8.91 -11.09 2.17
N GLU A 496 9.06 -12.00 3.11
CA GLU A 496 7.98 -12.47 3.97
C GLU A 496 8.43 -12.35 5.41
N VAL A 497 7.47 -12.05 6.28
CA VAL A 497 7.66 -12.05 7.72
C VAL A 497 6.63 -13.00 8.30
N ASP A 498 7.06 -13.88 9.19
CA ASP A 498 6.15 -14.73 9.96
C ASP A 498 5.33 -13.84 10.90
N ASN A 499 4.03 -13.71 10.61
CA ASN A 499 3.14 -12.80 11.33
C ASN A 499 3.01 -13.19 12.81
N GLU A 500 2.96 -14.48 13.14
CA GLU A 500 2.78 -14.95 14.50
C GLU A 500 4.07 -14.72 15.30
N ALA A 501 5.22 -15.09 14.74
CA ALA A 501 6.51 -14.86 15.38
C ALA A 501 6.82 -13.37 15.55
N ALA A 502 6.49 -12.54 14.54
CA ALA A 502 6.64 -11.09 14.62
C ALA A 502 5.74 -10.48 15.70
N CYS A 503 4.47 -10.87 15.76
CA CYS A 503 3.54 -10.40 16.79
C CYS A 503 4.02 -10.82 18.19
N ALA A 504 4.36 -12.09 18.38
CA ALA A 504 4.85 -12.60 19.65
C ALA A 504 6.14 -11.88 20.09
N PHE A 505 7.09 -11.68 19.18
CA PHE A 505 8.34 -11.01 19.53
C PHE A 505 8.11 -9.53 19.89
N VAL A 506 7.40 -8.77 19.05
CA VAL A 506 7.17 -7.33 19.25
C VAL A 506 6.36 -7.08 20.52
N THR A 507 5.27 -7.83 20.71
CA THR A 507 4.31 -7.53 21.78
C THR A 507 4.64 -8.21 23.10
N CYS A 508 5.23 -9.41 23.09
CA CYS A 508 5.49 -10.19 24.29
C CYS A 508 6.97 -10.22 24.69
N SER A 509 7.89 -10.36 23.74
CA SER A 509 9.31 -10.56 24.04
C SER A 509 10.10 -9.26 24.17
N PHE A 510 9.81 -8.24 23.36
CA PHE A 510 10.56 -6.98 23.33
C PHE A 510 10.17 -6.06 24.51
N ASP A 511 10.64 -6.42 25.70
CA ASP A 511 10.43 -5.71 26.95
C ASP A 511 11.52 -4.65 27.23
N ALA A 512 11.50 -4.09 28.45
CA ALA A 512 12.49 -3.09 28.88
C ALA A 512 13.92 -3.65 28.89
N GLY A 513 14.10 -4.92 29.23
CA GLY A 513 15.40 -5.58 29.22
C GLY A 513 15.94 -5.72 27.80
N TRP A 514 15.08 -6.12 26.86
CA TRP A 514 15.40 -6.15 25.44
C TRP A 514 15.74 -4.77 24.88
N SER A 515 14.99 -3.74 25.24
CA SER A 515 15.24 -2.36 24.81
C SER A 515 16.63 -1.87 25.26
N VAL A 516 17.03 -2.15 26.51
CA VAL A 516 18.37 -1.81 27.02
C VAL A 516 19.45 -2.63 26.32
N LYS A 517 19.23 -3.94 26.13
CA LYS A 517 20.19 -4.81 25.42
C LYS A 517 20.41 -4.34 23.98
N ALA A 518 19.33 -3.98 23.27
CA ALA A 518 19.39 -3.53 21.89
C ALA A 518 20.35 -2.33 21.72
N GLN A 519 20.35 -1.39 22.67
CA GLN A 519 21.23 -0.20 22.68
C GLN A 519 22.73 -0.53 22.81
N GLN A 520 23.09 -1.74 23.24
CA GLN A 520 24.48 -2.18 23.39
C GLN A 520 25.04 -2.85 22.13
N HIS A 521 24.21 -3.04 21.10
CA HIS A 521 24.57 -3.74 19.88
C HIS A 521 24.45 -2.82 18.66
N ALA A 522 25.32 -3.03 17.68
CA ALA A 522 25.29 -2.28 16.42
C ALA A 522 23.98 -2.52 15.65
N GLY A 523 23.55 -1.53 14.84
CA GLY A 523 22.32 -1.62 14.03
C GLY A 523 22.18 -2.93 13.27
N MET A 524 23.26 -3.37 12.60
CA MET A 524 23.29 -4.56 11.74
C MET A 524 22.87 -5.86 12.45
N GLU A 525 23.04 -5.95 13.77
CA GLU A 525 22.68 -7.14 14.55
C GLU A 525 21.18 -7.47 14.45
N SER A 526 20.32 -6.46 14.30
CA SER A 526 18.88 -6.70 14.11
C SER A 526 18.59 -7.40 12.78
N ALA A 527 19.22 -6.95 11.69
CA ALA A 527 19.03 -7.55 10.38
C ALA A 527 19.48 -9.02 10.38
N ARG A 528 20.59 -9.30 11.07
CA ARG A 528 21.10 -10.67 11.26
C ARG A 528 20.15 -11.50 12.10
N PHE A 529 19.64 -10.95 13.20
CA PHE A 529 18.68 -11.62 14.08
C PHE A 529 17.41 -12.05 13.34
N TRP A 530 16.76 -11.14 12.60
CA TRP A 530 15.51 -11.46 11.90
C TRP A 530 15.65 -12.59 10.89
N LEU A 531 16.79 -12.61 10.18
CA LEU A 531 17.14 -13.68 9.24
C LEU A 531 17.47 -14.97 9.98
N ASN A 532 18.32 -14.88 11.01
CA ASN A 532 18.79 -16.04 11.75
C ASN A 532 17.66 -16.75 12.47
N GLU A 533 16.68 -16.04 13.02
CA GLU A 533 15.55 -16.67 13.70
C GLU A 533 14.46 -17.18 12.73
N GLY A 534 14.61 -16.94 11.42
CA GLY A 534 13.61 -17.32 10.41
C GLY A 534 12.33 -16.49 10.47
N ILE A 535 12.31 -15.42 11.28
CA ILE A 535 11.18 -14.49 11.38
C ILE A 535 11.01 -13.72 10.06
N LEU A 536 12.11 -13.38 9.40
CA LEU A 536 12.11 -12.75 8.07
C LEU A 536 12.76 -13.68 7.05
N ARG A 537 12.08 -13.90 5.92
CA ARG A 537 12.54 -14.70 4.79
C ARG A 537 12.87 -13.81 3.60
N LEU A 538 13.94 -14.17 2.89
CA LEU A 538 14.37 -13.44 1.70
C LEU A 538 13.81 -14.11 0.44
N PRO A 539 13.53 -13.35 -0.63
CA PRO A 539 13.14 -13.95 -1.91
C PRO A 539 14.26 -14.86 -2.44
N ALA A 540 13.86 -16.01 -2.98
CA ALA A 540 14.78 -17.00 -3.51
C ALA A 540 15.81 -16.39 -4.47
N GLY A 541 17.09 -16.58 -4.17
CA GLY A 541 18.19 -16.10 -5.00
C GLY A 541 18.41 -14.58 -5.00
N MET A 542 17.77 -13.81 -4.12
CA MET A 542 17.96 -12.36 -3.97
C MET A 542 18.89 -11.98 -2.81
N ALA A 543 19.41 -12.94 -2.03
CA ALA A 543 20.28 -12.67 -0.88
C ALA A 543 21.49 -11.77 -1.18
N GLY A 544 22.08 -11.88 -2.37
CA GLY A 544 23.19 -11.01 -2.79
C GLY A 544 22.85 -9.53 -2.79
N ARG A 545 21.60 -9.17 -3.14
CA ARG A 545 21.13 -7.77 -3.10
C ARG A 545 21.08 -7.23 -1.67
N TYR A 546 20.64 -8.04 -0.72
CA TYR A 546 20.58 -7.65 0.69
C TYR A 546 21.96 -7.58 1.32
N GLN A 547 22.86 -8.49 0.92
CA GLN A 547 24.27 -8.44 1.29
C GLN A 547 24.93 -7.14 0.81
N GLU A 548 24.70 -6.72 -0.44
CA GLU A 548 25.20 -5.44 -0.96
C GLU A 548 24.65 -4.24 -0.18
N MET A 549 23.34 -4.27 0.12
CA MET A 549 22.71 -3.23 0.94
C MET A 549 23.32 -3.13 2.34
N ALA A 550 23.57 -4.27 2.98
CA ALA A 550 24.18 -4.35 4.31
C ALA A 550 25.64 -3.89 4.27
N LYS A 551 26.42 -4.32 3.28
CA LYS A 551 27.81 -3.87 3.08
C LYS A 551 27.89 -2.36 2.91
N ARG A 552 27.02 -1.77 2.08
CA ARG A 552 26.97 -0.32 1.91
C ARG A 552 26.70 0.39 3.23
N GLY A 553 25.67 -0.05 3.97
CA GLY A 553 25.35 0.52 5.27
C GLY A 553 26.51 0.41 6.27
N GLN A 554 27.12 -0.76 6.35
CA GLN A 554 28.23 -0.98 7.26
C GLN A 554 29.48 -0.17 6.85
N TYR A 555 29.79 -0.05 5.56
CA TYR A 555 30.93 0.71 5.07
C TYR A 555 30.88 2.17 5.53
N PHE A 556 29.73 2.85 5.36
CA PHE A 556 29.60 4.24 5.77
C PHE A 556 29.52 4.41 7.30
N ALA A 557 29.00 3.42 8.02
CA ALA A 557 29.06 3.43 9.49
C ALA A 557 30.52 3.33 9.98
N HIS A 558 31.29 2.38 9.47
CA HIS A 558 32.72 2.23 9.76
C HIS A 558 33.53 3.46 9.33
N LEU A 559 33.18 4.08 8.20
CA LEU A 559 33.82 5.30 7.72
C LEU A 559 33.59 6.47 8.71
N ALA A 560 32.34 6.64 9.17
CA ALA A 560 32.01 7.64 10.17
C ALA A 560 32.75 7.40 11.49
N GLU A 561 32.82 6.13 11.95
CA GLU A 561 33.55 5.76 13.16
C GLU A 561 35.06 6.01 13.02
N ARG A 562 35.67 5.59 11.90
CA ARG A 562 37.10 5.76 11.61
C ARG A 562 37.54 7.22 11.68
N PHE A 563 36.71 8.12 11.16
CA PHE A 563 37.00 9.55 11.11
C PHE A 563 36.32 10.35 12.24
N ASN A 564 35.61 9.66 13.16
CA ASN A 564 34.85 10.26 14.25
C ASN A 564 33.90 11.38 13.78
N LEU A 565 33.11 11.10 12.74
CA LEU A 565 32.20 12.05 12.10
C LEU A 565 30.78 11.89 12.64
N THR A 566 30.14 13.01 12.97
CA THR A 566 28.68 13.06 13.11
C THR A 566 28.00 12.87 11.74
N PRO A 567 26.69 12.56 11.68
CA PRO A 567 25.98 12.42 10.41
C PRO A 567 26.12 13.63 9.47
N ALA A 568 26.02 14.86 10.01
CA ALA A 568 26.16 16.07 9.20
C ALA A 568 27.61 16.29 8.71
N GLU A 569 28.61 15.83 9.47
CA GLU A 569 30.02 15.88 9.07
C GLU A 569 30.35 14.80 8.05
N LEU A 570 29.73 13.61 8.13
CA LEU A 570 29.84 12.58 7.10
C LEU A 570 29.31 13.10 5.77
N ASP A 571 28.11 13.67 5.76
CA ASP A 571 27.52 14.26 4.55
C ASP A 571 28.47 15.30 3.90
N ARG A 572 29.06 16.18 4.71
CA ARG A 572 30.05 17.16 4.24
C ARG A 572 31.32 16.49 3.71
N PHE A 573 31.85 15.52 4.44
CA PHE A 573 33.04 14.75 4.05
C PHE A 573 32.85 14.08 2.69
N LEU A 574 31.67 13.48 2.45
CA LEU A 574 31.34 12.85 1.17
C LEU A 574 31.32 13.86 0.01
N VAL A 575 30.76 15.04 0.23
CA VAL A 575 30.71 16.11 -0.78
C VAL A 575 32.11 16.65 -1.07
N GLU A 576 32.92 16.92 -0.05
CA GLU A 576 34.27 17.48 -0.21
C GLU A 576 35.25 16.49 -0.88
N ARG A 577 35.03 15.19 -0.72
CA ARG A 577 35.87 14.12 -1.27
C ARG A 577 35.33 13.51 -2.57
N ALA A 578 34.18 13.98 -3.06
CA ALA A 578 33.59 13.49 -4.29
C ALA A 578 34.34 14.02 -5.52
N ILE A 579 34.56 13.16 -6.52
CA ILE A 579 35.04 13.58 -7.83
C ILE A 579 33.90 14.13 -8.68
N SER A 580 34.22 14.97 -9.66
CA SER A 580 33.22 15.52 -10.57
C SER A 580 32.60 14.45 -11.47
N ASN A 581 31.43 14.75 -12.03
CA ASN A 581 30.77 13.85 -12.98
C ASN A 581 31.61 13.64 -14.26
N SER A 582 32.35 14.66 -14.70
CA SER A 582 33.21 14.59 -15.88
C SER A 582 34.40 13.63 -15.66
N GLU A 583 35.02 13.68 -14.48
CA GLU A 583 36.08 12.75 -14.10
C GLU A 583 35.57 11.30 -14.04
N HIS A 584 34.39 11.08 -13.45
CA HIS A 584 33.77 9.75 -13.37
C HIS A 584 33.44 9.17 -14.75
N LEU A 585 32.86 9.94 -15.66
CA LEU A 585 32.57 9.49 -17.03
C LEU A 585 33.86 9.12 -17.80
N THR A 586 34.93 9.87 -17.57
CA THR A 586 36.25 9.60 -18.17
C THR A 586 36.78 8.23 -17.70
N MET A 587 36.64 7.90 -16.41
CA MET A 587 37.03 6.59 -15.86
C MET A 587 36.23 5.43 -16.45
N LEU A 588 34.97 5.66 -16.84
CA LEU A 588 34.12 4.66 -17.48
C LEU A 588 34.35 4.53 -19.00
N ASN A 589 35.32 5.26 -19.58
CA ASN A 589 35.51 5.39 -21.03
C ASN A 589 34.23 5.88 -21.76
N LEU A 590 33.40 6.66 -21.07
CA LEU A 590 32.21 7.27 -21.63
C LEU A 590 32.50 8.74 -21.94
N ALA A 591 32.11 9.22 -23.12
CA ALA A 591 32.28 10.63 -23.45
C ALA A 591 31.44 11.50 -22.48
N PRO A 592 32.00 12.59 -21.93
CA PRO A 592 31.22 13.54 -21.16
C PRO A 592 30.12 14.10 -22.07
N VAL A 593 28.86 13.94 -21.67
CA VAL A 593 27.73 14.52 -22.42
C VAL A 593 27.77 16.03 -22.21
N ASP A 594 28.10 16.77 -23.27
CA ASP A 594 28.08 18.22 -23.28
C ASP A 594 26.62 18.70 -23.28
N LEU A 595 26.12 19.06 -22.09
CA LEU A 595 24.75 19.52 -21.85
C LEU A 595 24.44 20.86 -22.56
N LEU A 596 25.43 21.55 -23.12
CA LEU A 596 25.23 22.78 -23.90
C LEU A 596 24.95 22.53 -25.39
N SER A 597 25.10 21.29 -25.88
CA SER A 597 24.92 20.97 -27.31
C SER A 597 23.48 20.60 -27.72
N GLN A 598 22.53 20.55 -26.78
CA GLN A 598 21.11 20.29 -27.06
C GLN A 598 20.21 21.55 -27.03
N ALA A 599 20.81 22.73 -26.93
CA ALA A 599 20.12 24.02 -27.05
C ALA A 599 20.55 24.76 -28.33
N ALA A 600 20.45 24.10 -29.48
CA ALA A 600 20.58 24.70 -30.81
C ALA A 600 19.42 24.25 -31.70
#